data_AF-A0A972Z7Z6-F1
#
_entry.id   AF-A0A972Z7Z6-F1
#
_cell.length_a   1.000
_cell.length_b   1.000
_cell.length_c   1.000
_cell.angle_alpha   90.00
_cell.angle_beta   90.00
_cell.angle_gamma   90.00
#
_symmetry.space_group_name_H-M   'P 1'
#
loop_
_entity.id
_entity.type
_entity.pdbx_description
1 polymer ?
#
loop_
_entity_poly.entity_id
_entity_poly.type
_entity_poly.pdbx_seq_one_letter_code
_entity_poly.pdbx_strand_id
1 'polypeptide(L)'
;MGLFLSGRNREPEAENLGNTEEESSVFRTAVLILILKPIPKSYILQRENTLTMLFDDISRNYKGTRGYTEPLYEYLNRSARPSMERIRILLKDWFSNFPSDAQNELRTRFRASDNIQHQSAFFEIYLHALLSKLGFHIEIHPEIPGQPTHPEFLVLRDRKPCFYLEATLASGPIEERAADKRENVVYETIDKMNSSNFFIGIKVHGSPDTPPPGRKWRAFLEEWLSKLDPDAIGEKLKSDGLEDLPSTTLNHDGWNVTFQAIPKSPKARGKQGIRPIGIRFFGFQECKEDEWIRNAIREKATKYGNLDLPYIIAINVLSIFSNDGHMVMDALFGDEGITFYRLPTAGSDHKLTRASNGAFRGPHGPRNTRVSGVIICNDLLWGNIAKINPVLWHNPWASFPFNQDFWVLPQYVPNSDKSRVEPKSGRKAADLFGLPEG
;
A
#
# COMPACT_ATOMS: atom_id res chain seq x y z
N MET A 1 44.83 23.63 -56.02
CA MET A 1 45.63 24.47 -55.10
C MET A 1 46.28 23.53 -54.10
N GLY A 2 47.59 23.69 -53.88
CA GLY A 2 48.54 22.60 -53.66
C GLY A 2 48.53 21.86 -52.31
N LEU A 3 49.15 20.69 -52.41
CA LEU A 3 49.73 19.84 -51.37
C LEU A 3 50.79 20.54 -50.48
N PHE A 4 51.15 19.83 -49.39
CA PHE A 4 52.52 19.52 -48.88
C PHE A 4 52.93 19.99 -47.46
N LEU A 5 52.99 19.00 -46.55
CA LEU A 5 54.01 18.63 -45.52
C LEU A 5 54.47 19.54 -44.36
N SER A 6 54.41 18.99 -43.14
CA SER A 6 55.56 18.50 -42.31
C SER A 6 55.02 18.08 -40.91
N GLY A 7 55.49 17.09 -40.14
CA GLY A 7 56.65 16.22 -40.22
C GLY A 7 57.52 16.31 -38.94
N ARG A 8 57.56 15.22 -38.14
CA ARG A 8 58.50 14.80 -37.05
C ARG A 8 57.96 14.89 -35.61
N ASN A 9 57.84 13.84 -34.79
CA ASN A 9 58.69 12.72 -34.31
C ASN A 9 59.58 13.01 -33.07
N ARG A 10 59.32 12.24 -31.99
CA ARG A 10 60.21 11.60 -30.97
C ARG A 10 60.08 12.01 -29.49
N GLU A 11 59.77 10.97 -28.68
CA GLU A 11 59.96 10.70 -27.24
C GLU A 11 61.44 10.84 -26.74
N PRO A 12 61.87 10.46 -25.49
CA PRO A 12 61.22 10.15 -24.17
C PRO A 12 61.94 10.82 -22.95
N GLU A 13 61.68 10.31 -21.73
CA GLU A 13 62.44 10.38 -20.43
C GLU A 13 62.10 11.55 -19.48
N ALA A 14 61.45 11.32 -18.33
CA ALA A 14 61.88 10.69 -17.06
C ALA A 14 62.57 11.67 -16.11
N GLU A 15 61.89 12.05 -15.01
CA GLU A 15 62.56 12.43 -13.76
C GLU A 15 61.67 12.19 -12.54
N ASN A 16 62.33 11.73 -11.49
CA ASN A 16 61.84 11.01 -10.33
C ASN A 16 62.36 11.74 -9.08
N LEU A 17 61.48 12.20 -8.19
CA LEU A 17 61.77 12.63 -6.81
C LEU A 17 60.44 12.54 -6.06
N GLY A 18 60.24 11.93 -4.90
CA GLY A 18 61.07 11.21 -3.96
C GLY A 18 60.17 10.90 -2.75
N ASN A 19 60.45 9.78 -2.08
CA ASN A 19 59.71 9.17 -0.98
C ASN A 19 59.29 10.11 0.17
N THR A 20 58.11 9.82 0.73
CA THR A 20 57.96 9.56 2.18
C THR A 20 57.02 8.38 2.39
N GLU A 21 57.62 7.21 2.59
CA GLU A 21 57.01 6.08 3.31
C GLU A 21 57.05 6.41 4.81
N GLU A 22 55.90 6.39 5.48
CA GLU A 22 55.72 5.87 6.84
C GLU A 22 54.27 6.15 7.26
N GLU A 23 53.37 5.19 7.00
CA GLU A 23 52.11 4.95 7.78
C GLU A 23 51.20 3.84 7.21
N SER A 24 51.55 3.14 6.12
CA SER A 24 50.67 2.14 5.49
C SER A 24 51.02 0.66 5.75
N SER A 25 51.85 0.35 6.75
CA SER A 25 52.38 -1.02 6.97
C SER A 25 51.59 -1.87 7.99
N VAL A 26 50.69 -1.28 8.80
CA VAL A 26 49.95 -2.04 9.84
C VAL A 26 48.54 -2.47 9.39
N PHE A 27 47.96 -1.85 8.36
CA PHE A 27 46.61 -2.18 7.87
C PHE A 27 46.55 -3.19 6.72
N ARG A 28 47.69 -3.53 6.09
CA ARG A 28 47.75 -4.53 5.00
C ARG A 28 48.02 -5.97 5.43
N THR A 29 48.30 -6.19 6.72
CA THR A 29 48.58 -7.54 7.27
C THR A 29 47.37 -8.18 7.97
N ALA A 30 46.26 -7.44 8.18
CA ALA A 30 45.03 -7.98 8.78
C ALA A 30 43.92 -8.36 7.76
N VAL A 31 44.08 -8.03 6.48
CA VAL A 31 43.06 -8.30 5.43
C VAL A 31 43.46 -9.45 4.49
N LEU A 32 44.67 -9.99 4.62
CA LEU A 32 45.18 -11.09 3.76
C LEU A 32 45.29 -12.46 4.47
N ILE A 33 44.62 -12.64 5.63
CA ILE A 33 44.54 -13.94 6.36
C ILE A 33 43.09 -14.43 6.53
N LEU A 34 42.16 -13.98 5.67
CA LEU A 34 40.80 -14.57 5.56
C LEU A 34 40.46 -15.08 4.16
N ILE A 35 41.40 -15.01 3.22
CA ILE A 35 41.29 -15.61 1.89
C ILE A 35 42.23 -16.82 1.90
N LEU A 36 41.66 -18.03 1.86
CA LEU A 36 42.27 -19.39 1.81
C LEU A 36 41.80 -20.36 2.92
N LYS A 37 40.53 -20.26 3.33
CA LYS A 37 39.79 -21.47 3.71
C LYS A 37 38.68 -21.67 2.69
N PRO A 38 38.51 -22.88 2.10
CA PRO A 38 37.36 -23.15 1.26
C PRO A 38 36.12 -22.93 2.12
N ILE A 39 35.29 -21.95 1.74
CA ILE A 39 33.96 -21.79 2.35
C ILE A 39 33.24 -23.12 2.06
N PRO A 40 32.72 -23.82 3.08
CA PRO A 40 32.02 -25.07 2.86
C PRO A 40 30.92 -24.86 1.82
N LYS A 41 30.77 -25.76 0.85
CA LYS A 41 29.66 -25.71 -0.13
C LYS A 41 28.30 -25.54 0.57
N SER A 42 28.15 -26.08 1.79
CA SER A 42 26.96 -25.90 2.64
C SER A 42 26.75 -24.46 3.11
N TYR A 43 27.79 -23.66 3.32
CA TYR A 43 27.71 -22.25 3.72
C TYR A 43 27.38 -21.33 2.53
N ILE A 44 27.88 -21.65 1.34
CA ILE A 44 27.50 -20.97 0.09
C ILE A 44 26.05 -21.34 -0.27
N LEU A 45 25.69 -22.62 -0.22
CA LEU A 45 24.30 -23.08 -0.43
C LEU A 45 23.33 -22.53 0.63
N GLN A 46 23.73 -22.38 1.90
CA GLN A 46 22.89 -21.73 2.93
C GLN A 46 22.77 -20.21 2.72
N ARG A 47 23.83 -19.51 2.28
CA ARG A 47 23.75 -18.08 1.92
C ARG A 47 22.93 -17.86 0.65
N GLU A 48 23.09 -18.68 -0.37
CA GLU A 48 22.29 -18.62 -1.61
C GLU A 48 20.82 -19.01 -1.35
N ASN A 49 20.54 -19.98 -0.47
CA ASN A 49 19.16 -20.28 -0.04
C ASN A 49 18.54 -19.20 0.85
N THR A 50 19.31 -18.47 1.66
CA THR A 50 18.75 -17.40 2.52
C THR A 50 18.57 -16.07 1.78
N LEU A 51 19.33 -15.84 0.70
CA LEU A 51 19.20 -14.67 -0.17
C LEU A 51 17.91 -14.69 -1.02
N THR A 52 17.32 -15.86 -1.27
CA THR A 52 16.11 -16.02 -2.11
C THR A 52 14.80 -16.18 -1.31
N MET A 53 14.86 -16.35 0.01
CA MET A 53 13.65 -16.57 0.82
C MET A 53 12.92 -15.27 1.18
N LEU A 54 11.65 -15.18 0.76
CA LEU A 54 10.75 -14.08 1.08
C LEU A 54 10.50 -13.91 2.60
N PHE A 55 10.52 -15.01 3.35
CA PHE A 55 10.34 -15.05 4.81
C PHE A 55 11.48 -15.80 5.48
N ASP A 56 11.76 -15.46 6.73
CA ASP A 56 12.85 -16.11 7.47
C ASP A 56 12.53 -17.55 7.83
N ASP A 57 13.58 -18.37 7.84
CA ASP A 57 13.50 -19.72 8.39
C ASP A 57 13.71 -19.66 9.91
N ILE A 58 12.61 -19.40 10.63
CA ILE A 58 12.57 -19.24 12.08
C ILE A 58 11.47 -20.10 12.70
N SER A 59 11.70 -20.51 13.94
CA SER A 59 10.64 -21.07 14.79
C SER A 59 9.64 -19.98 15.17
N ARG A 60 8.35 -20.23 14.93
CA ARG A 60 7.26 -19.29 15.16
C ARG A 60 6.36 -19.82 16.26
N ASN A 61 6.24 -19.10 17.37
CA ASN A 61 5.37 -19.45 18.49
C ASN A 61 4.32 -18.36 18.82
N TYR A 62 4.42 -17.18 18.22
CA TYR A 62 3.54 -16.06 18.56
C TYR A 62 2.15 -16.17 17.92
N LYS A 63 1.11 -16.35 18.73
CA LYS A 63 -0.29 -16.47 18.27
C LYS A 63 -1.14 -15.20 18.50
N GLY A 64 -0.54 -14.15 19.05
CA GLY A 64 -1.23 -12.89 19.32
C GLY A 64 -1.51 -12.06 18.05
N THR A 65 -2.14 -10.91 18.24
CA THR A 65 -2.40 -9.92 17.21
C THR A 65 -1.19 -9.01 16.97
N ARG A 66 -1.17 -8.27 15.86
CA ARG A 66 -0.10 -7.31 15.53
C ARG A 66 -0.05 -6.17 16.54
N GLY A 67 1.14 -5.72 16.94
CA GLY A 67 1.30 -4.46 17.68
C GLY A 67 0.92 -3.25 16.83
N TYR A 68 0.49 -2.14 17.44
CA TYR A 68 0.06 -0.97 16.66
C TYR A 68 1.22 -0.34 15.90
N THR A 69 2.41 -0.34 16.49
CA THR A 69 3.65 0.17 15.90
C THR A 69 4.49 -0.89 15.18
N GLU A 70 4.02 -2.14 15.18
CA GLU A 70 4.76 -3.25 14.60
C GLU A 70 4.65 -3.24 13.06
N PRO A 71 5.76 -3.28 12.31
CA PRO A 71 5.72 -3.38 10.86
C PRO A 71 4.93 -4.58 10.35
N LEU A 72 4.27 -4.43 9.20
CA LEU A 72 3.42 -5.46 8.62
C LEU A 72 4.20 -6.73 8.26
N TYR A 73 5.39 -6.56 7.67
CA TYR A 73 6.29 -7.68 7.37
C TYR A 73 6.69 -8.43 8.64
N GLU A 74 7.16 -7.74 9.68
CA GLU A 74 7.63 -8.37 10.92
C GLU A 74 6.55 -9.24 11.56
N TYR A 75 5.31 -8.74 11.61
CA TYR A 75 4.19 -9.52 12.12
C TYR A 75 3.89 -10.74 11.27
N LEU A 76 3.81 -10.56 9.95
CA LEU A 76 3.59 -11.67 9.02
C LEU A 76 4.73 -12.70 9.11
N ASN A 77 5.96 -12.24 9.30
CA ASN A 77 7.15 -13.09 9.40
C ASN A 77 7.18 -13.88 10.71
N ARG A 78 6.85 -13.29 11.86
CA ARG A 78 6.95 -13.98 13.17
C ARG A 78 5.69 -14.75 13.60
N SER A 79 4.52 -14.45 13.03
CA SER A 79 3.26 -15.00 13.52
C SER A 79 3.12 -16.50 13.29
N ALA A 80 2.77 -17.24 14.35
CA ALA A 80 2.48 -18.67 14.34
C ALA A 80 0.99 -19.00 14.10
N ARG A 81 0.17 -18.00 13.75
CA ARG A 81 -1.26 -18.22 13.48
C ARG A 81 -1.40 -19.05 12.19
N PRO A 82 -2.28 -20.08 12.15
CA PRO A 82 -2.45 -20.91 10.96
C PRO A 82 -2.82 -20.13 9.69
N SER A 83 -3.58 -19.04 9.82
CA SER A 83 -3.89 -18.17 8.67
C SER A 83 -2.65 -17.47 8.12
N MET A 84 -1.72 -17.05 8.99
CA MET A 84 -0.47 -16.38 8.57
C MET A 84 0.48 -17.36 7.88
N GLU A 85 0.51 -18.63 8.33
CA GLU A 85 1.24 -19.68 7.64
C GLU A 85 0.74 -19.88 6.21
N ARG A 86 -0.59 -20.00 6.03
CA ARG A 86 -1.19 -20.13 4.70
C ARG A 86 -0.86 -18.93 3.80
N ILE A 87 -0.91 -17.72 4.34
CA ILE A 87 -0.55 -16.50 3.60
C ILE A 87 0.93 -16.52 3.22
N ARG A 88 1.83 -16.90 4.12
CA ARG A 88 3.26 -17.03 3.80
C ARG A 88 3.52 -18.05 2.70
N ILE A 89 2.88 -19.22 2.74
CA ILE A 89 2.99 -20.25 1.70
C ILE A 89 2.52 -19.70 0.35
N LEU A 90 1.35 -19.05 0.33
CA LEU A 90 0.80 -18.45 -0.90
C LEU A 90 1.73 -17.39 -1.49
N LEU A 91 2.24 -16.47 -0.67
CA LEU A 91 3.13 -15.41 -1.14
C LEU A 91 4.50 -15.94 -1.57
N LYS A 92 5.01 -16.99 -0.92
CA LYS A 92 6.24 -17.68 -1.37
C LYS A 92 6.06 -18.28 -2.76
N ASP A 93 4.93 -18.95 -2.99
CA ASP A 93 4.60 -19.53 -4.29
C ASP A 93 4.54 -18.43 -5.38
N TRP A 94 3.79 -17.35 -5.13
CA TRP A 94 3.69 -16.23 -6.08
C TRP A 94 5.03 -15.56 -6.36
N PHE A 95 5.82 -15.30 -5.32
CA PHE A 95 7.15 -14.72 -5.45
C PHE A 95 8.12 -15.62 -6.21
N SER A 96 8.02 -16.94 -6.05
CA SER A 96 8.89 -17.89 -6.76
C SER A 96 8.72 -17.87 -8.28
N ASN A 97 7.60 -17.33 -8.78
CA ASN A 97 7.33 -17.18 -10.21
C ASN A 97 7.96 -15.90 -10.81
N PHE A 98 8.58 -15.03 -10.01
CA PHE A 98 9.32 -13.88 -10.52
C PHE A 98 10.69 -14.31 -11.09
N PRO A 99 11.20 -13.66 -12.15
CA PRO A 99 12.58 -13.78 -12.59
C PRO A 99 13.60 -13.52 -11.48
N SER A 100 14.68 -14.31 -11.44
CA SER A 100 15.67 -14.30 -10.35
C SER A 100 16.41 -12.97 -10.17
N ASP A 101 16.60 -12.22 -11.25
CA ASP A 101 17.21 -10.90 -11.29
C ASP A 101 16.34 -9.82 -10.62
N ALA A 102 15.01 -9.92 -10.77
CA ALA A 102 14.05 -9.01 -10.12
C ALA A 102 13.75 -9.36 -8.65
N GLN A 103 13.96 -10.62 -8.24
CA GLN A 103 13.60 -11.11 -6.90
C GLN A 103 14.32 -10.38 -5.75
N ASN A 104 15.59 -9.99 -5.91
CA ASN A 104 16.37 -9.40 -4.81
C ASN A 104 15.85 -8.01 -4.38
N GLU A 105 15.56 -7.15 -5.36
CA GLU A 105 15.04 -5.81 -5.14
C GLU A 105 13.64 -5.88 -4.51
N LEU A 106 12.76 -6.68 -5.11
CA LEU A 106 11.39 -6.88 -4.65
C LEU A 106 11.35 -7.46 -3.24
N ARG A 107 12.19 -8.45 -2.93
CA ARG A 107 12.33 -9.03 -1.59
C ARG A 107 12.79 -7.98 -0.58
N THR A 108 13.73 -7.11 -0.94
CA THR A 108 14.24 -6.08 -0.04
C THR A 108 13.12 -5.13 0.37
N ARG A 109 12.33 -4.64 -0.60
CA ARG A 109 11.17 -3.78 -0.33
C ARG A 109 10.07 -4.53 0.42
N PHE A 110 9.79 -5.78 0.07
CA PHE A 110 8.79 -6.60 0.76
C PHE A 110 9.15 -6.82 2.24
N ARG A 111 10.43 -6.90 2.57
CA ARG A 111 10.91 -7.09 3.94
C ARG A 111 11.13 -5.78 4.71
N ALA A 112 10.83 -4.63 4.11
CA ALA A 112 11.05 -3.34 4.72
C ALA A 112 10.19 -3.15 5.98
N SER A 113 10.76 -2.48 6.98
CA SER A 113 10.01 -2.01 8.15
C SER A 113 9.06 -0.86 7.82
N ASP A 114 9.33 -0.16 6.71
CA ASP A 114 8.42 0.85 6.18
C ASP A 114 7.23 0.17 5.47
N ASN A 115 6.03 0.41 5.98
CA ASN A 115 4.83 -0.25 5.48
C ASN A 115 4.48 0.17 4.04
N ILE A 116 4.90 1.34 3.55
CA ILE A 116 4.63 1.75 2.16
C ILE A 116 5.49 0.93 1.21
N GLN A 117 6.78 0.75 1.52
CA GLN A 117 7.65 -0.13 0.73
C GLN A 117 7.17 -1.58 0.75
N HIS A 118 6.80 -2.10 1.93
CA HIS A 118 6.24 -3.46 2.06
C HIS A 118 4.96 -3.62 1.21
N GLN A 119 4.02 -2.67 1.30
CA GLN A 119 2.76 -2.74 0.57
C GLN A 119 2.95 -2.59 -0.95
N SER A 120 3.89 -1.76 -1.40
CA SER A 120 4.20 -1.61 -2.82
C SER A 120 4.70 -2.94 -3.40
N ALA A 121 5.68 -3.56 -2.74
CA ALA A 121 6.23 -4.85 -3.17
C ALA A 121 5.19 -5.97 -3.10
N PHE A 122 4.36 -6.00 -2.05
CA PHE A 122 3.24 -6.94 -1.98
C PHE A 122 2.26 -6.75 -3.15
N PHE A 123 1.94 -5.51 -3.50
CA PHE A 123 1.01 -5.22 -4.58
C PHE A 123 1.53 -5.68 -5.94
N GLU A 124 2.84 -5.50 -6.20
CA GLU A 124 3.49 -6.05 -7.39
C GLU A 124 3.42 -7.59 -7.44
N ILE A 125 3.70 -8.27 -6.32
CA ILE A 125 3.58 -9.74 -6.22
C ILE A 125 2.14 -10.18 -6.53
N TYR A 126 1.14 -9.48 -5.97
CA TYR A 126 -0.26 -9.77 -6.20
C TYR A 126 -0.66 -9.58 -7.67
N LEU A 127 -0.26 -8.46 -8.29
CA LEU A 127 -0.59 -8.16 -9.69
C LEU A 127 0.04 -9.17 -10.65
N HIS A 128 1.30 -9.52 -10.44
CA HIS A 128 1.97 -10.56 -11.23
C HIS A 128 1.24 -11.91 -11.13
N ALA A 129 0.85 -12.32 -9.92
CA ALA A 129 0.09 -13.54 -9.70
C ALA A 129 -1.30 -13.48 -10.35
N LEU A 130 -1.99 -12.34 -10.25
CA LEU A 130 -3.30 -12.14 -10.87
C LEU A 130 -3.23 -12.24 -12.39
N LEU A 131 -2.31 -11.51 -13.01
CA LEU A 131 -2.09 -11.54 -14.46
C LEU A 131 -1.74 -12.95 -14.95
N SER A 132 -0.91 -13.67 -14.20
CA SER A 132 -0.59 -15.08 -14.50
C SER A 132 -1.83 -15.96 -14.45
N LYS A 133 -2.71 -15.79 -13.45
CA LYS A 133 -3.98 -16.53 -13.35
C LYS A 133 -4.98 -16.17 -14.44
N LEU A 134 -4.88 -14.98 -15.01
CA LEU A 134 -5.64 -14.55 -16.18
C LEU A 134 -5.08 -15.13 -17.50
N GLY A 135 -3.98 -15.88 -17.44
CA GLY A 135 -3.38 -16.55 -18.59
C GLY A 135 -2.42 -15.68 -19.39
N PHE A 136 -1.94 -14.57 -18.81
CA PHE A 136 -0.92 -13.74 -19.43
C PHE A 136 0.49 -14.24 -19.14
N HIS A 137 1.41 -13.91 -20.05
CA HIS A 137 2.84 -13.90 -19.77
C HIS A 137 3.24 -12.48 -19.38
N ILE A 138 4.16 -12.36 -18.42
CA ILE A 138 4.58 -11.07 -17.86
C ILE A 138 6.08 -10.93 -18.06
N GLU A 139 6.49 -9.83 -18.67
CA GLU A 139 7.86 -9.34 -18.68
C GLU A 139 7.97 -8.21 -17.65
N ILE A 140 9.00 -8.27 -16.81
CA ILE A 140 9.19 -7.35 -15.69
C ILE A 140 10.20 -6.28 -16.10
N HIS A 141 9.88 -5.02 -15.78
CA HIS A 141 10.72 -3.85 -16.09
C HIS A 141 11.17 -3.78 -17.56
N PRO A 142 10.22 -3.79 -18.53
CA PRO A 142 10.54 -3.72 -19.95
C PRO A 142 11.32 -2.43 -20.27
N GLU A 143 12.28 -2.52 -21.18
CA GLU A 143 12.99 -1.34 -21.69
C GLU A 143 12.06 -0.47 -22.54
N ILE A 144 12.02 0.83 -22.23
CA ILE A 144 11.32 1.82 -23.04
C ILE A 144 12.37 2.69 -23.76
N PRO A 145 12.42 2.69 -25.11
CA PRO A 145 13.42 3.44 -25.85
C PRO A 145 13.49 4.91 -25.44
N GLY A 146 14.68 5.36 -25.03
CA GLY A 146 14.94 6.75 -24.65
C GLY A 146 14.39 7.15 -23.28
N GLN A 147 13.90 6.21 -22.47
CA GLN A 147 13.48 6.46 -21.09
C GLN A 147 14.38 5.73 -20.09
N PRO A 148 14.81 6.39 -18.99
CA PRO A 148 15.58 5.75 -17.92
C PRO A 148 14.69 5.02 -16.91
N THR A 149 13.35 5.08 -17.09
CA THR A 149 12.39 4.46 -16.19
C THR A 149 11.52 3.47 -16.97
N HIS A 150 11.09 2.44 -16.27
CA HIS A 150 10.41 1.29 -16.82
C HIS A 150 9.06 1.12 -16.13
N PRO A 151 7.97 0.83 -16.85
CA PRO A 151 6.76 0.28 -16.26
C PRO A 151 7.09 -0.94 -15.39
N GLU A 152 6.26 -1.26 -14.40
CA GLU A 152 6.46 -2.52 -13.67
C GLU A 152 6.39 -3.73 -14.60
N PHE A 153 5.39 -3.78 -15.51
CA PHE A 153 5.18 -4.93 -16.38
C PHE A 153 4.89 -4.56 -17.84
N LEU A 154 5.41 -5.36 -18.76
CA LEU A 154 4.83 -5.57 -20.09
C LEU A 154 4.05 -6.89 -20.07
N VAL A 155 2.77 -6.84 -20.43
CA VAL A 155 1.87 -7.99 -20.40
C VAL A 155 1.66 -8.52 -21.81
N LEU A 156 1.82 -9.84 -21.98
CA LEU A 156 1.75 -10.53 -23.25
C LEU A 156 0.65 -11.60 -23.25
N ARG A 157 0.00 -11.78 -24.39
CA ARG A 157 -0.92 -12.88 -24.67
C ARG A 157 -0.46 -13.59 -25.92
N ASP A 158 -0.36 -14.92 -25.88
CA ASP A 158 0.18 -15.71 -26.98
C ASP A 158 1.53 -15.19 -27.50
N ARG A 159 2.40 -14.78 -26.55
CA ARG A 159 3.72 -14.15 -26.78
C ARG A 159 3.69 -12.81 -27.53
N LYS A 160 2.54 -12.16 -27.67
CA LYS A 160 2.41 -10.83 -28.25
C LYS A 160 2.18 -9.77 -27.18
N PRO A 161 2.95 -8.66 -27.19
CA PRO A 161 2.70 -7.50 -26.32
C PRO A 161 1.25 -7.02 -26.42
N CYS A 162 0.60 -6.86 -25.27
CA CYS A 162 -0.81 -6.47 -25.17
C CYS A 162 -0.99 -5.11 -24.50
N PHE A 163 -0.31 -4.87 -23.38
CA PHE A 163 -0.39 -3.60 -22.64
C PHE A 163 0.75 -3.48 -21.63
N TYR A 164 1.06 -2.24 -21.23
CA TYR A 164 1.93 -1.93 -20.10
C TYR A 164 1.12 -1.76 -18.82
N LEU A 165 1.68 -2.20 -17.69
CA LEU A 165 1.08 -1.99 -16.36
C LEU A 165 2.08 -1.34 -15.41
N GLU A 166 1.65 -0.26 -14.76
CA GLU A 166 2.34 0.37 -13.62
C GLU A 166 1.59 0.04 -12.33
N ALA A 167 2.29 -0.32 -11.26
CA ALA A 167 1.75 -0.47 -9.93
C ALA A 167 2.06 0.77 -9.07
N THR A 168 1.07 1.23 -8.31
CA THR A 168 1.28 2.33 -7.35
C THR A 168 0.33 2.21 -6.17
N LEU A 169 0.66 2.90 -5.09
CA LEU A 169 -0.23 3.08 -3.94
C LEU A 169 -0.84 4.48 -4.01
N ALA A 170 -2.08 4.62 -3.57
CA ALA A 170 -2.68 5.91 -3.25
C ALA A 170 -2.86 5.98 -1.74
N SER A 171 -2.22 6.96 -1.11
CA SER A 171 -2.24 7.14 0.35
C SER A 171 -2.23 8.62 0.71
N GLY A 172 -2.62 8.93 1.93
CA GLY A 172 -2.56 10.28 2.48
C GLY A 172 -1.16 10.91 2.46
N PRO A 173 -1.12 12.25 2.56
CA PRO A 173 0.12 13.02 2.61
C PRO A 173 1.04 12.55 3.75
N ILE A 174 2.31 12.97 3.70
CA ILE A 174 3.33 12.54 4.67
C ILE A 174 2.95 12.94 6.09
N GLU A 175 2.29 14.09 6.23
CA GLU A 175 1.84 14.68 7.48
C GLU A 175 0.77 13.82 8.16
N GLU A 176 -0.24 13.36 7.40
CA GLU A 176 -1.27 12.42 7.90
C GLU A 176 -0.63 11.11 8.33
N ARG A 177 0.28 10.55 7.53
CA ARG A 177 1.01 9.33 7.90
C ARG A 177 1.87 9.51 9.16
N ALA A 178 2.44 10.70 9.36
CA ALA A 178 3.20 11.02 10.56
C ALA A 178 2.27 11.11 11.78
N ALA A 179 1.06 11.65 11.61
CA ALA A 179 0.04 11.68 12.66
C ALA A 179 -0.43 10.27 13.05
N ASP A 180 -0.73 9.41 12.06
CA ASP A 180 -1.06 8.00 12.30
C ASP A 180 0.02 7.26 13.09
N LYS A 181 1.30 7.52 12.79
CA LYS A 181 2.43 6.95 13.55
C LYS A 181 2.40 7.40 15.01
N ARG A 182 2.12 8.68 15.28
CA ARG A 182 2.00 9.22 16.65
C ARG A 182 0.82 8.59 17.39
N GLU A 183 -0.33 8.46 16.75
CA GLU A 183 -1.51 7.80 17.32
C GLU A 183 -1.23 6.32 17.66
N ASN A 184 -0.59 5.58 16.76
CA ASN A 184 -0.27 4.17 16.96
C ASN A 184 0.67 3.95 18.16
N VAL A 185 1.57 4.88 18.45
CA VAL A 185 2.40 4.85 19.68
C VAL A 185 1.54 4.97 20.94
N VAL A 186 0.51 5.82 20.91
CA VAL A 186 -0.44 5.98 22.02
C VAL A 186 -1.28 4.72 22.19
N TYR A 187 -1.83 4.17 21.10
CA TYR A 187 -2.58 2.92 21.15
C TYR A 187 -1.72 1.78 21.70
N GLU A 188 -0.48 1.60 21.23
CA GLU A 188 0.47 0.62 21.75
C GLU A 188 0.76 0.81 23.24
N THR A 189 0.79 2.06 23.71
CA THR A 189 1.03 2.38 25.12
C THR A 189 -0.20 2.06 25.98
N ILE A 190 -1.39 2.39 25.51
CA ILE A 190 -2.66 2.11 26.19
C ILE A 190 -2.94 0.60 26.20
N ASP A 191 -2.59 -0.13 25.15
CA ASP A 191 -2.81 -1.58 25.06
C ASP A 191 -2.00 -2.38 26.10
N LYS A 192 -1.02 -1.73 26.76
CA LYS A 192 -0.24 -2.28 27.88
C LYS A 192 -0.87 -2.02 29.25
N MET A 193 -2.05 -1.41 29.31
CA MET A 193 -2.73 -1.10 30.57
C MET A 193 -3.28 -2.34 31.27
N ASN A 194 -3.35 -2.30 32.60
CA ASN A 194 -4.09 -3.31 33.35
C ASN A 194 -5.59 -2.96 33.33
N SER A 195 -6.33 -3.58 32.41
CA SER A 195 -7.80 -3.45 32.36
C SER A 195 -8.47 -4.81 32.51
N SER A 196 -8.53 -5.31 33.74
CA SER A 196 -9.08 -6.64 34.02
C SER A 196 -10.60 -6.72 33.80
N ASN A 197 -11.32 -5.62 33.96
CA ASN A 197 -12.79 -5.60 33.97
C ASN A 197 -13.43 -4.95 32.74
N PHE A 198 -12.69 -4.15 31.99
CA PHE A 198 -13.23 -3.37 30.88
C PHE A 198 -12.42 -3.54 29.60
N PHE A 199 -13.10 -3.46 28.46
CA PHE A 199 -12.51 -3.01 27.21
C PHE A 199 -12.61 -1.49 27.11
N ILE A 200 -11.73 -0.89 26.32
CA ILE A 200 -11.76 0.52 25.99
C ILE A 200 -12.27 0.68 24.55
N GLY A 201 -13.37 1.42 24.40
CA GLY A 201 -13.80 2.01 23.14
C GLY A 201 -13.06 3.33 22.92
N ILE A 202 -12.64 3.63 21.70
CA ILE A 202 -11.96 4.88 21.36
C ILE A 202 -12.76 5.59 20.28
N LYS A 203 -13.14 6.85 20.51
CA LYS A 203 -13.69 7.77 19.49
C LYS A 203 -12.69 8.89 19.28
N VAL A 204 -12.28 9.13 18.03
CA VAL A 204 -11.24 10.11 17.68
C VAL A 204 -11.82 11.26 16.87
N HIS A 205 -11.37 12.48 17.17
CA HIS A 205 -11.62 13.66 16.37
C HIS A 205 -10.32 14.46 16.19
N GLY A 206 -10.01 14.82 14.94
CA GLY A 206 -8.73 15.42 14.56
C GLY A 206 -7.56 14.44 14.65
N SER A 207 -6.35 14.97 14.58
CA SER A 207 -5.11 14.19 14.60
C SER A 207 -4.02 14.97 15.37
N PRO A 208 -3.06 14.28 16.02
CA PRO A 208 -2.12 14.95 16.89
C PRO A 208 -1.00 15.61 16.10
N ASP A 209 -0.72 16.90 16.33
CA ASP A 209 0.41 17.60 15.70
C ASP A 209 1.75 17.21 16.34
N THR A 210 1.75 16.94 17.65
CA THR A 210 2.93 16.51 18.41
C THR A 210 2.70 15.18 19.15
N PRO A 211 3.75 14.46 19.60
CA PRO A 211 3.60 13.15 20.24
C PRO A 211 2.78 13.21 21.55
N PRO A 212 1.59 12.55 21.61
CA PRO A 212 0.75 12.64 22.80
C PRO A 212 1.37 11.91 24.01
N PRO A 213 1.03 12.32 25.24
CA PRO A 213 1.62 11.79 26.46
C PRO A 213 0.98 10.43 26.85
N GLY A 214 1.15 9.41 25.99
CA GLY A 214 0.46 8.11 26.10
C GLY A 214 0.64 7.40 27.45
N ARG A 215 1.78 7.55 28.12
CA ARG A 215 2.00 7.00 29.47
C ARG A 215 1.12 7.66 30.53
N LYS A 216 0.98 9.00 30.46
CA LYS A 216 0.12 9.77 31.36
C LYS A 216 -1.34 9.40 31.13
N TRP A 217 -1.75 9.28 29.87
CA TRP A 217 -3.11 8.85 29.52
C TRP A 217 -3.42 7.44 30.00
N ARG A 218 -2.49 6.50 29.81
CA ARG A 218 -2.63 5.15 30.35
C ARG A 218 -2.85 5.16 31.87
N ALA A 219 -2.00 5.86 32.63
CA ALA A 219 -2.11 5.90 34.10
C ALA A 219 -3.45 6.51 34.54
N PHE A 220 -3.88 7.58 33.88
CA PHE A 220 -5.19 8.19 34.11
C PHE A 220 -6.33 7.22 33.82
N LEU A 221 -6.29 6.50 32.69
CA LEU A 221 -7.32 5.53 32.31
C LEU A 221 -7.39 4.35 33.29
N GLU A 222 -6.24 3.85 33.77
CA GLU A 222 -6.20 2.81 34.81
C GLU A 222 -6.87 3.29 36.10
N GLU A 223 -6.56 4.51 36.55
CA GLU A 223 -7.19 5.10 37.74
C GLU A 223 -8.69 5.32 37.54
N TRP A 224 -9.10 5.85 36.39
CA TRP A 224 -10.50 6.09 36.05
C TRP A 224 -11.30 4.79 36.03
N LEU A 225 -10.82 3.76 35.33
CA LEU A 225 -11.48 2.46 35.26
C LEU A 225 -11.57 1.77 36.63
N SER A 226 -10.62 2.00 37.54
CA SER A 226 -10.63 1.40 38.88
C SER A 226 -11.80 1.87 39.74
N LYS A 227 -12.39 3.04 39.41
CA LYS A 227 -13.52 3.65 40.11
C LYS A 227 -14.88 3.18 39.58
N LEU A 228 -14.90 2.34 38.54
CA LEU A 228 -16.13 1.91 37.87
C LEU A 228 -16.55 0.50 38.29
N ASP A 229 -17.86 0.29 38.44
CA ASP A 229 -18.46 -1.02 38.67
C ASP A 229 -18.83 -1.69 37.33
N PRO A 230 -18.17 -2.80 36.94
CA PRO A 230 -18.43 -3.46 35.67
C PRO A 230 -19.79 -4.15 35.59
N ASP A 231 -20.40 -4.53 36.72
CA ASP A 231 -21.70 -5.17 36.74
C ASP A 231 -22.82 -4.14 36.58
N ALA A 232 -22.74 -3.01 37.30
CA ALA A 232 -23.67 -1.90 37.13
C ALA A 232 -23.66 -1.33 35.70
N ILE A 233 -22.48 -1.21 35.08
CA ILE A 233 -22.35 -0.75 33.69
C ILE A 233 -22.85 -1.83 32.71
N GLY A 234 -22.60 -3.11 33.02
CA GLY A 234 -23.06 -4.24 32.22
C GLY A 234 -24.59 -4.31 32.11
N GLU A 235 -25.31 -3.98 33.18
CA GLU A 235 -26.78 -3.89 33.14
C GLU A 235 -27.27 -2.70 32.32
N LYS A 236 -26.67 -1.51 32.48
CA LYS A 236 -27.00 -0.34 31.64
C LYS A 236 -26.79 -0.57 30.15
N LEU A 237 -25.72 -1.29 29.79
CA LEU A 237 -25.44 -1.61 28.38
C LEU A 237 -26.59 -2.40 27.71
N LYS A 238 -27.31 -3.24 28.47
CA LYS A 238 -28.43 -4.02 27.93
C LYS A 238 -29.64 -3.16 27.61
N SER A 239 -29.85 -2.05 28.33
CA SER A 239 -31.00 -1.17 28.17
C SER A 239 -30.73 0.03 27.25
N ASP A 240 -29.55 0.66 27.39
CA ASP A 240 -29.27 1.99 26.85
C ASP A 240 -28.29 1.94 25.64
N GLY A 241 -27.71 0.78 25.36
CA GLY A 241 -26.76 0.60 24.26
C GLY A 241 -25.38 1.20 24.54
N LEU A 242 -24.57 1.35 23.49
CA LEU A 242 -23.14 1.68 23.60
C LEU A 242 -22.86 3.19 23.75
N GLU A 243 -23.84 4.03 23.45
CA GLU A 243 -23.66 5.49 23.40
C GLU A 243 -23.56 6.11 24.80
N ASP A 244 -24.32 5.59 25.76
CA ASP A 244 -24.43 6.11 27.14
C ASP A 244 -23.46 5.47 28.14
N LEU A 245 -22.47 4.71 27.64
CA LEU A 245 -21.44 4.14 28.49
C LEU A 245 -20.55 5.24 29.11
N PRO A 246 -20.06 5.05 30.35
CA PRO A 246 -19.14 5.98 30.98
C PRO A 246 -17.96 6.29 30.06
N SER A 247 -17.72 7.59 29.88
CA SER A 247 -16.70 8.07 28.97
C SER A 247 -15.86 9.17 29.61
N THR A 248 -14.64 9.33 29.10
CA THR A 248 -13.75 10.42 29.44
C THR A 248 -13.05 10.90 28.18
N THR A 249 -12.86 12.21 28.06
CA THR A 249 -12.20 12.81 26.90
C THR A 249 -10.84 13.36 27.31
N LEU A 250 -9.81 12.98 26.55
CA LEU A 250 -8.47 13.53 26.67
C LEU A 250 -8.12 14.30 25.40
N ASN A 251 -7.40 15.40 25.57
CA ASN A 251 -6.99 16.29 24.50
C ASN A 251 -5.46 16.41 24.47
N HIS A 252 -4.91 16.52 23.26
CA HIS A 252 -3.53 16.92 23.03
C HIS A 252 -3.36 17.46 21.60
N ASP A 253 -2.91 18.71 21.46
CA ASP A 253 -2.46 19.33 20.19
C ASP A 253 -3.25 18.90 18.95
N GLY A 254 -4.49 19.39 18.83
CA GLY A 254 -5.37 19.10 17.68
C GLY A 254 -6.10 17.74 17.76
N TRP A 255 -5.71 16.86 18.69
CA TRP A 255 -6.30 15.54 18.86
C TRP A 255 -7.23 15.48 20.07
N ASN A 256 -8.48 15.10 19.84
CA ASN A 256 -9.47 14.87 20.89
C ASN A 256 -9.89 13.40 20.87
N VAL A 257 -9.66 12.71 21.98
CA VAL A 257 -9.91 11.28 22.10
C VAL A 257 -10.86 11.01 23.24
N THR A 258 -12.03 10.47 22.91
CA THR A 258 -13.01 10.01 23.89
C THR A 258 -12.85 8.51 24.11
N PHE A 259 -12.54 8.14 25.34
CA PHE A 259 -12.44 6.76 25.78
C PHE A 259 -13.74 6.35 26.45
N GLN A 260 -14.30 5.20 26.05
CA GLN A 260 -15.52 4.63 26.62
C GLN A 260 -15.20 3.31 27.33
N ALA A 261 -15.75 3.13 28.53
CA ALA A 261 -15.57 1.91 29.32
C ALA A 261 -16.64 0.86 28.92
N ILE A 262 -16.22 -0.19 28.22
CA ILE A 262 -17.10 -1.28 27.79
C ILE A 262 -16.89 -2.47 28.75
N PRO A 263 -17.89 -2.90 29.53
CA PRO A 263 -17.70 -3.95 30.53
C PRO A 263 -17.39 -5.29 29.86
N LYS A 264 -16.34 -5.96 30.32
CA LYS A 264 -16.07 -7.35 29.92
C LYS A 264 -17.11 -8.26 30.53
N SER A 265 -17.55 -9.26 29.76
CA SER A 265 -18.36 -10.35 30.30
C SER A 265 -17.65 -11.00 31.51
N PRO A 266 -18.38 -11.53 32.50
CA PRO A 266 -17.77 -12.16 33.67
C PRO A 266 -16.72 -13.23 33.31
N LYS A 267 -16.96 -14.00 32.25
CA LYS A 267 -16.04 -15.04 31.73
C LYS A 267 -14.76 -14.48 31.11
N ALA A 268 -14.72 -13.20 30.74
CA ALA A 268 -13.57 -12.54 30.12
C ALA A 268 -12.75 -11.71 31.11
N ARG A 269 -13.27 -11.46 32.33
CA ARG A 269 -12.58 -10.65 33.34
C ARG A 269 -11.33 -11.37 33.85
N GLY A 270 -10.26 -10.61 34.08
CA GLY A 270 -8.98 -11.10 34.61
C GLY A 270 -8.20 -12.07 33.70
N LYS A 271 -8.72 -12.43 32.53
CA LYS A 271 -8.03 -13.31 31.59
C LYS A 271 -6.80 -12.62 31.01
N GLN A 272 -5.66 -13.31 31.10
CA GLN A 272 -4.40 -12.89 30.51
C GLN A 272 -4.45 -12.95 28.98
N GLY A 273 -3.73 -12.03 28.33
CA GLY A 273 -3.64 -11.97 26.86
C GLY A 273 -4.82 -11.31 26.16
N ILE A 274 -5.80 -10.77 26.89
CA ILE A 274 -6.89 -9.96 26.32
C ILE A 274 -6.45 -8.50 26.26
N ARG A 275 -6.39 -7.95 25.05
CA ARG A 275 -6.04 -6.55 24.82
C ARG A 275 -7.08 -5.59 25.40
N PRO A 276 -6.66 -4.51 26.08
CA PRO A 276 -7.55 -3.49 26.62
C PRO A 276 -8.38 -2.75 25.56
N ILE A 277 -7.81 -2.40 24.41
CA ILE A 277 -8.55 -1.69 23.36
C ILE A 277 -9.47 -2.69 22.64
N GLY A 278 -10.80 -2.48 22.76
CA GLY A 278 -11.81 -3.40 22.22
C GLY A 278 -12.41 -2.95 20.90
N ILE A 279 -12.74 -1.66 20.79
CA ILE A 279 -13.39 -1.08 19.60
C ILE A 279 -12.79 0.30 19.33
N ARG A 280 -12.61 0.65 18.06
CA ARG A 280 -12.25 2.01 17.62
C ARG A 280 -13.33 2.51 16.67
N PHE A 281 -13.83 3.69 16.97
CA PHE A 281 -14.71 4.47 16.13
C PHE A 281 -13.88 5.62 15.56
N PHE A 282 -13.75 5.63 14.24
CA PHE A 282 -13.22 6.77 13.54
C PHE A 282 -14.36 7.79 13.43
N GLY A 283 -14.11 9.04 13.82
CA GLY A 283 -15.08 10.12 13.66
C GLY A 283 -15.30 10.46 12.20
N PHE A 284 -16.03 11.55 11.93
CA PHE A 284 -16.10 12.11 10.59
C PHE A 284 -14.71 12.64 10.20
N GLN A 285 -14.06 11.97 9.24
CA GLN A 285 -12.86 12.45 8.59
C GLN A 285 -13.25 12.98 7.21
N GLU A 286 -12.65 14.10 6.81
CA GLU A 286 -12.76 14.56 5.43
C GLU A 286 -12.01 13.54 4.55
N CYS A 287 -12.77 12.71 3.82
CA CYS A 287 -12.22 11.72 2.90
C CYS A 287 -11.67 12.43 1.65
N LYS A 288 -10.36 12.31 1.41
CA LYS A 288 -9.63 12.92 0.26
C LYS A 288 -9.03 11.87 -0.67
N GLU A 289 -9.53 10.64 -0.62
CA GLU A 289 -9.02 9.54 -1.41
C GLU A 289 -9.16 9.78 -2.92
N ASP A 290 -10.15 10.58 -3.34
CA ASP A 290 -10.29 11.02 -4.72
C ASP A 290 -9.06 11.83 -5.17
N GLU A 291 -8.56 12.72 -4.31
CA GLU A 291 -7.32 13.48 -4.54
C GLU A 291 -6.11 12.56 -4.58
N TRP A 292 -6.03 11.57 -3.69
CA TRP A 292 -4.91 10.62 -3.65
C TRP A 292 -4.83 9.80 -4.93
N ILE A 293 -5.97 9.28 -5.40
CA ILE A 293 -6.09 8.55 -6.67
C ILE A 293 -5.71 9.46 -7.84
N ARG A 294 -6.27 10.68 -7.88
CA ARG A 294 -6.02 11.66 -8.96
C ARG A 294 -4.53 12.03 -9.03
N ASN A 295 -3.88 12.24 -7.88
CA ASN A 295 -2.45 12.54 -7.80
C ASN A 295 -1.59 11.36 -8.25
N ALA A 296 -1.90 10.14 -7.81
CA ALA A 296 -1.20 8.93 -8.24
C ALA A 296 -1.28 8.74 -9.77
N ILE A 297 -2.45 8.96 -10.38
CA ILE A 297 -2.60 8.91 -11.83
C ILE A 297 -1.78 10.00 -12.50
N ARG A 298 -1.85 11.24 -12.01
CA ARG A 298 -1.12 12.38 -12.58
C ARG A 298 0.39 12.15 -12.59
N GLU A 299 0.94 11.59 -11.51
CA GLU A 299 2.37 11.30 -11.40
C GLU A 299 2.83 10.21 -12.38
N LYS A 300 1.98 9.20 -12.64
CA LYS A 300 2.34 8.04 -13.46
C LYS A 300 1.97 8.19 -14.95
N ALA A 301 1.00 9.04 -15.28
CA ALA A 301 0.44 9.15 -16.64
C ALA A 301 1.47 9.57 -17.71
N THR A 302 2.50 10.33 -17.33
CA THR A 302 3.50 10.90 -18.26
C THR A 302 4.90 10.30 -18.10
N LYS A 303 5.08 9.32 -17.20
CA LYS A 303 6.40 8.83 -16.78
C LYS A 303 7.22 8.19 -17.90
N TYR A 304 6.54 7.56 -18.87
CA TYR A 304 7.18 6.74 -19.91
C TYR A 304 7.15 7.35 -21.32
N GLY A 305 6.80 8.64 -21.43
CA GLY A 305 6.70 9.31 -22.72
C GLY A 305 5.62 8.68 -23.62
N ASN A 306 5.99 8.38 -24.87
CA ASN A 306 5.06 7.84 -25.86
C ASN A 306 5.09 6.31 -25.89
N LEU A 307 4.12 5.68 -25.24
CA LEU A 307 3.84 4.25 -25.38
C LEU A 307 2.97 3.96 -26.62
N ASP A 308 3.19 2.79 -27.22
CA ASP A 308 2.55 2.29 -28.44
C ASP A 308 1.48 1.20 -28.18
N LEU A 309 1.32 0.82 -26.92
CA LEU A 309 0.33 -0.13 -26.43
C LEU A 309 -0.57 0.54 -25.39
N PRO A 310 -1.74 -0.06 -25.08
CA PRO A 310 -2.52 0.34 -23.92
C PRO A 310 -1.67 0.42 -22.65
N TYR A 311 -1.92 1.43 -21.83
CA TYR A 311 -1.20 1.67 -20.58
C TYR A 311 -2.17 1.71 -19.41
N ILE A 312 -2.01 0.78 -18.47
CA ILE A 312 -2.86 0.63 -17.29
C ILE A 312 -2.08 1.03 -16.04
N ILE A 313 -2.70 1.81 -15.16
CA ILE A 313 -2.15 2.10 -13.84
C ILE A 313 -2.97 1.34 -12.81
N ALA A 314 -2.37 0.37 -12.13
CA ALA A 314 -2.95 -0.32 -11.00
C ALA A 314 -2.66 0.46 -9.72
N ILE A 315 -3.70 0.73 -8.93
CA ILE A 315 -3.67 1.57 -7.73
C ILE A 315 -4.27 0.78 -6.58
N ASN A 316 -3.49 0.58 -5.52
CA ASN A 316 -4.00 0.13 -4.24
C ASN A 316 -4.25 1.35 -3.35
N VAL A 317 -5.52 1.65 -3.07
CA VAL A 317 -5.94 2.79 -2.25
C VAL A 317 -5.86 2.37 -0.79
N LEU A 318 -4.90 2.92 -0.04
CA LEU A 318 -4.67 2.59 1.36
C LEU A 318 -5.64 3.33 2.28
N SER A 319 -6.94 3.04 2.13
CA SER A 319 -8.00 3.57 2.99
C SER A 319 -9.08 2.52 3.24
N ILE A 320 -9.41 2.34 4.53
CA ILE A 320 -10.50 1.47 4.99
C ILE A 320 -11.89 2.02 4.66
N PHE A 321 -12.00 3.29 4.24
CA PHE A 321 -13.27 3.95 3.93
C PHE A 321 -13.62 3.92 2.44
N SER A 322 -12.64 3.60 1.58
CA SER A 322 -12.74 3.69 0.12
C SER A 322 -13.53 2.56 -0.54
N ASN A 323 -14.65 2.10 0.04
CA ASN A 323 -15.35 0.91 -0.47
C ASN A 323 -16.50 1.21 -1.46
N ASP A 324 -16.73 2.47 -1.81
CA ASP A 324 -17.69 2.86 -2.83
C ASP A 324 -17.02 3.28 -4.15
N GLY A 325 -17.74 3.10 -5.27
CA GLY A 325 -17.26 3.52 -6.58
C GLY A 325 -17.37 5.03 -6.80
N HIS A 326 -17.99 5.79 -5.89
CA HIS A 326 -18.23 7.23 -6.05
C HIS A 326 -16.93 8.00 -5.97
N MET A 327 -16.08 7.69 -4.98
CA MET A 327 -14.75 8.33 -4.86
C MET A 327 -13.87 8.11 -6.09
N VAL A 328 -13.92 6.90 -6.67
CA VAL A 328 -13.19 6.60 -7.91
C VAL A 328 -13.78 7.38 -9.09
N MET A 329 -15.11 7.48 -9.19
CA MET A 329 -15.77 8.28 -10.21
C MET A 329 -15.37 9.75 -10.14
N ASP A 330 -15.31 10.33 -8.94
CA ASP A 330 -14.91 11.72 -8.73
C ASP A 330 -13.42 11.93 -9.03
N ALA A 331 -12.57 11.00 -8.63
CA ALA A 331 -11.15 11.02 -8.97
C ALA A 331 -10.91 11.02 -10.49
N LEU A 332 -11.65 10.18 -11.23
CA LEU A 332 -11.44 9.94 -12.67
C LEU A 332 -12.15 10.97 -13.55
N PHE A 333 -13.40 11.30 -13.26
CA PHE A 333 -14.26 12.09 -14.14
C PHE A 333 -14.65 13.45 -13.57
N GLY A 334 -14.31 13.70 -12.31
CA GLY A 334 -14.51 14.94 -11.58
C GLY A 334 -15.74 14.91 -10.69
N ASP A 335 -15.73 15.79 -9.70
CA ASP A 335 -16.65 15.77 -8.56
C ASP A 335 -18.09 15.90 -9.03
N GLU A 336 -18.96 15.07 -8.47
CA GLU A 336 -20.40 15.16 -8.73
C GLU A 336 -20.98 16.47 -8.21
N GLY A 337 -21.80 17.13 -9.04
CA GLY A 337 -22.44 18.38 -8.72
C GLY A 337 -23.80 18.52 -9.41
N ILE A 338 -24.50 19.60 -9.07
CA ILE A 338 -25.80 19.93 -9.66
C ILE A 338 -25.66 21.29 -10.34
N THR A 339 -25.87 21.36 -11.65
CA THR A 339 -25.96 22.62 -12.37
C THR A 339 -27.42 23.03 -12.52
N PHE A 340 -27.76 24.19 -11.96
CA PHE A 340 -29.07 24.82 -12.11
C PHE A 340 -29.07 25.72 -13.34
N TYR A 341 -30.12 25.63 -14.15
CA TYR A 341 -30.36 26.56 -15.25
C TYR A 341 -31.78 27.12 -15.20
N ARG A 342 -31.91 28.38 -15.61
CA ARG A 342 -33.17 29.11 -15.59
C ARG A 342 -33.94 28.81 -16.87
N LEU A 343 -35.16 28.28 -16.72
CA LEU A 343 -36.06 28.08 -17.85
C LEU A 343 -36.61 29.43 -18.34
N PRO A 344 -36.85 29.59 -19.65
CA PRO A 344 -37.42 30.83 -20.22
C PRO A 344 -38.77 31.22 -19.61
N THR A 345 -39.57 30.23 -19.20
CA THR A 345 -40.85 30.39 -18.52
C THR A 345 -40.67 30.14 -17.03
N ALA A 346 -40.33 31.18 -16.27
CA ALA A 346 -40.31 31.25 -14.80
C ALA A 346 -40.22 29.87 -14.10
N GLY A 347 -39.05 29.24 -14.20
CA GLY A 347 -38.75 27.96 -13.55
C GLY A 347 -37.24 27.74 -13.49
N SER A 348 -36.80 26.88 -12.59
CA SER A 348 -35.42 26.39 -12.53
C SER A 348 -35.44 24.90 -12.78
N ASP A 349 -34.57 24.42 -13.67
CA ASP A 349 -34.32 23.01 -13.85
C ASP A 349 -32.87 22.70 -13.46
N HIS A 350 -32.58 21.43 -13.19
CA HIS A 350 -31.29 21.00 -12.71
C HIS A 350 -30.83 19.75 -13.44
N LYS A 351 -29.52 19.64 -13.64
CA LYS A 351 -28.90 18.45 -14.19
C LYS A 351 -27.71 18.05 -13.32
N LEU A 352 -27.60 16.75 -13.05
CA LEU A 352 -26.38 16.18 -12.49
C LEU A 352 -25.24 16.43 -13.49
N THR A 353 -24.21 17.12 -13.01
CA THR A 353 -23.01 17.43 -13.77
C THR A 353 -21.79 16.94 -13.00
N ARG A 354 -20.65 16.91 -13.67
CA ARG A 354 -19.35 16.62 -13.03
C ARG A 354 -18.42 17.79 -13.27
N ALA A 355 -17.73 18.21 -12.22
CA ALA A 355 -16.70 19.22 -12.30
C ALA A 355 -15.60 18.80 -13.27
N SER A 356 -14.94 19.76 -13.92
CA SER A 356 -13.88 19.48 -14.88
C SER A 356 -12.51 19.28 -14.20
N ASN A 357 -12.47 18.54 -13.09
CA ASN A 357 -11.27 18.32 -12.27
C ASN A 357 -10.82 16.85 -12.19
N GLY A 358 -11.48 15.91 -12.88
CA GLY A 358 -11.12 14.49 -12.89
C GLY A 358 -9.83 14.15 -13.62
N ALA A 359 -9.21 13.01 -13.30
CA ALA A 359 -7.95 12.57 -13.90
C ALA A 359 -8.04 12.36 -15.43
N PHE A 360 -9.20 11.98 -15.98
CA PHE A 360 -9.43 11.80 -17.41
C PHE A 360 -10.16 12.97 -18.07
N ARG A 361 -10.74 13.89 -17.29
CA ARG A 361 -11.46 15.07 -17.80
C ARG A 361 -11.08 16.34 -17.05
N GLY A 362 -10.42 17.25 -17.76
CA GLY A 362 -10.02 18.56 -17.23
C GLY A 362 -10.83 19.72 -17.81
N PRO A 363 -10.47 20.98 -17.47
CA PRO A 363 -11.18 22.18 -17.94
C PRO A 363 -11.18 22.34 -19.47
N HIS A 364 -10.17 21.78 -20.14
CA HIS A 364 -10.01 21.80 -21.59
C HIS A 364 -10.50 20.52 -22.28
N GLY A 365 -11.31 19.70 -21.60
CA GLY A 365 -11.83 18.44 -22.11
C GLY A 365 -10.99 17.22 -21.68
N PRO A 366 -10.98 16.13 -22.47
CA PRO A 366 -10.24 14.92 -22.14
C PRO A 366 -8.75 15.16 -21.89
N ARG A 367 -8.18 14.48 -20.89
CA ARG A 367 -6.75 14.53 -20.57
C ARG A 367 -6.24 13.16 -20.14
N ASN A 368 -4.92 13.01 -20.02
CA ASN A 368 -4.27 11.73 -19.72
C ASN A 368 -4.70 10.60 -20.69
N THR A 369 -4.93 10.93 -21.97
CA THR A 369 -5.39 9.98 -23.00
C THR A 369 -4.36 8.88 -23.29
N ARG A 370 -3.12 9.02 -22.81
CA ARG A 370 -2.11 7.96 -22.84
C ARG A 370 -2.47 6.78 -21.93
N VAL A 371 -3.22 7.03 -20.85
CA VAL A 371 -3.66 6.02 -19.90
C VAL A 371 -4.96 5.42 -20.41
N SER A 372 -4.97 4.11 -20.63
CA SER A 372 -6.09 3.34 -21.18
C SER A 372 -7.15 3.02 -20.13
N GLY A 373 -6.76 2.97 -18.87
CA GLY A 373 -7.61 2.71 -17.73
C GLY A 373 -6.81 2.56 -16.45
N VAL A 374 -7.51 2.42 -15.33
CA VAL A 374 -6.90 2.15 -14.02
C VAL A 374 -7.51 0.92 -13.37
N ILE A 375 -6.69 0.11 -12.73
CA ILE A 375 -7.18 -0.99 -11.87
C ILE A 375 -7.18 -0.48 -10.44
N ILE A 376 -8.33 -0.49 -9.77
CA ILE A 376 -8.45 -0.04 -8.38
C ILE A 376 -8.60 -1.25 -7.46
N CYS A 377 -7.77 -1.30 -6.42
CA CYS A 377 -7.93 -2.16 -5.26
C CYS A 377 -8.13 -1.27 -4.03
N ASN A 378 -9.12 -1.57 -3.20
CA ASN A 378 -9.40 -0.80 -1.99
C ASN A 378 -8.85 -1.55 -0.77
N ASP A 379 -7.86 -0.96 -0.11
CA ASP A 379 -7.16 -1.49 1.06
C ASP A 379 -6.72 -2.96 0.90
N LEU A 380 -6.13 -3.30 -0.25
CA LEU A 380 -5.61 -4.65 -0.47
C LEU A 380 -4.38 -4.88 0.42
N LEU A 381 -4.48 -5.89 1.28
CA LEU A 381 -3.45 -6.36 2.19
C LEU A 381 -3.32 -7.87 2.07
N TRP A 382 -2.16 -8.41 2.45
CA TRP A 382 -1.96 -9.87 2.47
C TRP A 382 -3.01 -10.62 3.32
N GLY A 383 -3.63 -9.95 4.29
CA GLY A 383 -4.62 -10.53 5.20
C GLY A 383 -6.05 -10.59 4.66
N ASN A 384 -6.35 -9.85 3.58
CA ASN A 384 -7.70 -9.74 3.03
C ASN A 384 -7.76 -10.04 1.51
N ILE A 385 -6.73 -10.68 0.95
CA ILE A 385 -6.62 -11.08 -0.47
C ILE A 385 -7.91 -11.69 -1.03
N ALA A 386 -8.57 -12.58 -0.27
CA ALA A 386 -9.79 -13.26 -0.70
C ALA A 386 -11.04 -12.36 -0.70
N LYS A 387 -10.99 -11.18 -0.07
CA LYS A 387 -12.11 -10.25 0.08
C LYS A 387 -12.10 -9.13 -0.95
N ILE A 388 -10.91 -8.72 -1.35
CA ILE A 388 -10.74 -7.58 -2.25
C ILE A 388 -10.80 -8.05 -3.71
N ASN A 389 -11.62 -7.36 -4.50
CA ASN A 389 -11.75 -7.62 -5.92
C ASN A 389 -11.24 -6.41 -6.71
N PRO A 390 -10.16 -6.55 -7.51
CA PRO A 390 -9.67 -5.49 -8.37
C PRO A 390 -10.71 -5.10 -9.43
N VAL A 391 -10.95 -3.80 -9.60
CA VAL A 391 -11.92 -3.26 -10.56
C VAL A 391 -11.22 -2.42 -11.61
N LEU A 392 -11.41 -2.74 -12.90
CA LEU A 392 -10.85 -1.96 -14.00
C LEU A 392 -11.79 -0.82 -14.40
N TRP A 393 -11.29 0.41 -14.40
CA TRP A 393 -12.00 1.59 -14.88
C TRP A 393 -11.38 2.05 -16.19
N HIS A 394 -12.14 1.98 -17.28
CA HIS A 394 -11.63 2.36 -18.59
C HIS A 394 -11.61 3.88 -18.77
N ASN A 395 -10.59 4.39 -19.46
CA ASN A 395 -10.58 5.76 -19.96
C ASN A 395 -11.31 5.83 -21.32
N PRO A 396 -12.48 6.49 -21.43
CA PRO A 396 -13.23 6.58 -22.69
C PRO A 396 -12.44 7.27 -23.82
N TRP A 397 -11.49 8.13 -23.44
CA TRP A 397 -10.71 8.98 -24.35
C TRP A 397 -9.27 8.48 -24.54
N ALA A 398 -8.99 7.22 -24.21
CA ALA A 398 -7.67 6.63 -24.42
C ALA A 398 -7.26 6.65 -25.89
N SER A 399 -6.00 7.02 -26.16
CA SER A 399 -5.36 6.91 -27.48
C SER A 399 -5.20 5.45 -27.91
N PHE A 400 -4.94 4.55 -26.96
CA PHE A 400 -4.91 3.11 -27.14
C PHE A 400 -5.91 2.44 -26.19
N PRO A 401 -7.19 2.29 -26.59
CA PRO A 401 -8.20 1.68 -25.73
C PRO A 401 -7.83 0.25 -25.30
N PHE A 402 -8.05 -0.07 -24.03
CA PHE A 402 -7.81 -1.41 -23.50
C PHE A 402 -8.89 -2.39 -23.98
N ASN A 403 -8.49 -3.59 -24.40
CA ASN A 403 -9.43 -4.64 -24.78
C ASN A 403 -10.14 -5.20 -23.55
N GLN A 404 -11.43 -4.91 -23.42
CA GLN A 404 -12.25 -5.32 -22.29
C GLN A 404 -12.36 -6.84 -22.07
N ASP A 405 -12.03 -7.67 -23.06
CA ASP A 405 -12.09 -9.14 -22.94
C ASP A 405 -10.82 -9.73 -22.28
N PHE A 406 -9.79 -8.89 -22.09
CA PHE A 406 -8.58 -9.25 -21.36
C PHE A 406 -8.79 -9.23 -19.85
N TRP A 407 -9.85 -8.59 -19.37
CA TRP A 407 -10.15 -8.44 -17.95
C TRP A 407 -11.51 -9.08 -17.62
N VAL A 408 -11.47 -10.24 -16.97
CA VAL A 408 -12.67 -11.01 -16.61
C VAL A 408 -13.20 -10.70 -15.20
N LEU A 409 -12.51 -9.82 -14.47
CA LEU A 409 -12.95 -9.28 -13.18
C LEU A 409 -13.88 -8.07 -13.42
N PRO A 410 -14.55 -7.52 -12.39
CA PRO A 410 -15.44 -6.39 -12.59
C PRO A 410 -14.73 -5.20 -13.22
N GLN A 411 -15.49 -4.44 -14.00
CA GLN A 411 -14.97 -3.27 -14.70
C GLN A 411 -16.06 -2.24 -14.98
N TYR A 412 -15.66 -1.00 -15.24
CA TYR A 412 -16.51 0.09 -15.70
C TYR A 412 -16.11 0.44 -17.13
N VAL A 413 -16.99 0.11 -18.08
CA VAL A 413 -16.74 0.25 -19.52
C VAL A 413 -17.41 1.50 -20.08
N PRO A 414 -16.83 2.21 -21.05
CA PRO A 414 -17.48 3.35 -21.67
C PRO A 414 -18.72 2.89 -22.45
N ASN A 415 -19.81 3.64 -22.36
CA ASN A 415 -20.95 3.44 -23.24
C ASN A 415 -20.64 3.86 -24.69
N SER A 416 -21.54 3.57 -25.63
CA SER A 416 -21.30 3.75 -27.07
C SER A 416 -20.91 5.17 -27.49
N ASP A 417 -21.46 6.19 -26.83
CA ASP A 417 -21.16 7.60 -27.11
C ASP A 417 -20.04 8.18 -26.22
N LYS A 418 -19.44 7.35 -25.35
CA LYS A 418 -18.37 7.72 -24.41
C LYS A 418 -18.74 8.83 -23.41
N SER A 419 -20.03 9.08 -23.19
CA SER A 419 -20.50 10.09 -22.25
C SER A 419 -20.51 9.60 -20.80
N ARG A 420 -20.55 8.27 -20.58
CA ARG A 420 -20.53 7.65 -19.26
C ARG A 420 -19.79 6.32 -19.27
N VAL A 421 -19.46 5.83 -18.07
CA VAL A 421 -19.02 4.45 -17.87
C VAL A 421 -20.11 3.65 -17.15
N GLU A 422 -20.26 2.39 -17.53
CA GLU A 422 -21.28 1.48 -17.01
C GLU A 422 -20.63 0.26 -16.37
N PRO A 423 -21.13 -0.20 -15.21
CA PRO A 423 -20.57 -1.38 -14.55
C PRO A 423 -20.83 -2.64 -15.37
N LYS A 424 -19.78 -3.43 -15.57
CA LYS A 424 -19.82 -4.79 -16.12
C LYS A 424 -19.38 -5.75 -15.03
N SER A 425 -20.27 -6.67 -14.70
CA SER A 425 -19.98 -7.72 -13.71
C SER A 425 -18.86 -8.63 -14.20
N GLY A 426 -18.10 -9.19 -13.27
CA GLY A 426 -17.01 -10.13 -13.56
C GLY A 426 -16.83 -11.14 -12.43
N ARG A 427 -15.83 -12.01 -12.58
CA ARG A 427 -15.47 -13.03 -11.59
C ARG A 427 -14.83 -12.40 -10.35
N LYS A 428 -14.90 -13.09 -9.20
CA LYS A 428 -14.11 -12.68 -8.02
C LYS A 428 -12.65 -13.11 -8.20
N ALA A 429 -11.71 -12.27 -7.76
CA ALA A 429 -10.30 -12.61 -7.72
C ALA A 429 -10.03 -13.87 -6.88
N ALA A 430 -10.76 -14.03 -5.76
CA ALA A 430 -10.68 -15.22 -4.93
C ALA A 430 -10.94 -16.52 -5.70
N ASP A 431 -11.93 -16.53 -6.61
CA ASP A 431 -12.26 -17.68 -7.45
C ASP A 431 -11.13 -18.02 -8.42
N LEU A 432 -10.43 -17.00 -8.94
CA LEU A 432 -9.27 -17.18 -9.83
C LEU A 432 -8.08 -17.78 -9.08
N PHE A 433 -7.90 -17.40 -7.82
CA PHE A 433 -6.85 -17.93 -6.96
C PHE A 433 -7.22 -19.25 -6.27
N GLY A 434 -8.48 -19.69 -6.33
CA GLY A 434 -8.97 -20.85 -5.60
C GLY A 434 -8.98 -20.65 -4.08
N LEU A 435 -9.17 -19.41 -3.62
CA LEU A 435 -9.20 -19.06 -2.21
C LEU A 435 -10.63 -19.22 -1.65
N PRO A 436 -10.80 -19.70 -0.41
CA PRO A 436 -12.11 -19.78 0.22
C PRO A 436 -12.70 -18.38 0.44
N GLU A 437 -14.04 -18.28 0.40
CA GLU A 437 -14.72 -17.07 0.86
C GLU A 437 -14.37 -16.84 2.34
N GLY A 438 -13.71 -15.71 2.62
CA GLY A 438 -13.01 -15.45 3.89
C GLY A 438 -13.78 -14.63 4.92
#